data_AF-A0A1I2FCQ9-F1
#
_entry.id   AF-A0A1I2FCQ9-F1
#
_cell.length_a   1.000
_cell.length_b   1.000
_cell.length_c   1.000
_cell.angle_alpha   90.00
_cell.angle_beta   90.00
_cell.angle_gamma   90.00
#
_symmetry.space_group_name_H-M   'P 1'
#
loop_
_entity.id
_entity.type
_entity.pdbx_description
1 polymer ?
#
loop_
_entity_poly.entity_id
_entity_poly.type
_entity_poly.pdbx_seq_one_letter_code
_entity_poly.pdbx_strand_id
1 'polypeptide(L)'
;MTASASTFPPLLVTPPAGGFDRAAARDLVKESGLATALHKLVRAPFGHTVLSLRALDAAIEAADLALQAGEALHAALLEDIARAGSLALPEPTRDQRMFVGAFTLTVLGDATAPRLALVAPTPEVHGELESDGLEDLLVRPAREAVKSALAMAGKYLEVQAQRQPGATSPRLDEREVWAVTTLHAFVLQLAGALRRLTHAGRLRPFGVALAQRKVVVGELRYEGFQARGAEGPASDLKPVKLQDIVGNQEYLQAGLKLARDVAAYDLKARRGPKQLNPVLFGLGRPGCGKTITAHAIGNYFLDFCEQRDVPARFKVIRRTDWASSYQNASAATLVKIFKEEVYGFEGVCGVYWPDIDTAFASRGSGDLRSEEKNNLGAVFGIFDGTLIPKDGKWFMICDANYMQMDEATRSRIAQNPFTVRGPTTEGDYVHLLRDVLLGDLRPFVAHGEDAGWAEVGADLVKADLSGRSVESVANNIRAYVQDFEYPDEYFRADYDRRKQLIHQLSRRVDIAGVRREIADYVRFHREAEEREAKERFEREVEAMVQQLNAGRAATARAAAAAAREIVGE
;
A
#
# COMPACT_ATOMS: atom_id res chain seq x y z
N MET A 1 28.82 20.98 -6.96
CA MET A 1 28.20 22.27 -7.36
C MET A 1 26.92 22.41 -6.56
N THR A 2 26.85 23.50 -5.80
CA THR A 2 25.75 24.05 -4.98
C THR A 2 24.44 23.26 -4.93
N ALA A 3 24.07 22.79 -3.74
CA ALA A 3 22.73 22.32 -3.40
C ALA A 3 21.69 23.32 -3.93
N SER A 4 20.74 22.85 -4.74
CA SER A 4 19.53 23.61 -5.04
C SER A 4 18.66 23.61 -3.79
N ALA A 5 19.00 24.46 -2.82
CA ALA A 5 18.12 24.76 -1.71
C ALA A 5 16.76 25.21 -2.27
N SER A 6 15.65 24.69 -1.74
CA SER A 6 14.34 25.27 -2.07
C SER A 6 14.42 26.77 -1.81
N THR A 7 14.00 27.58 -2.78
CA THR A 7 14.10 29.04 -2.70
C THR A 7 13.34 29.61 -1.49
N PHE A 8 12.40 28.84 -0.94
CA PHE A 8 11.58 29.17 0.23
C PHE A 8 11.82 28.19 1.40
N PRO A 9 11.84 28.67 2.67
CA PRO A 9 11.92 27.83 3.85
C PRO A 9 10.76 26.82 3.94
N PRO A 10 10.98 25.60 4.48
CA PRO A 10 9.91 24.63 4.66
C PRO A 10 8.85 25.13 5.65
N LEU A 11 7.58 24.78 5.40
CA LEU A 11 6.47 25.00 6.33
C LEU A 11 6.12 23.65 6.95
N LEU A 12 6.42 23.50 8.25
CA LEU A 12 6.21 22.26 9.00
C LEU A 12 5.29 22.55 10.18
N VAL A 13 4.11 21.92 10.20
CA VAL A 13 3.11 22.04 11.26
C VAL A 13 2.82 20.66 11.80
N THR A 14 3.51 20.26 12.86
CA THR A 14 3.33 18.94 13.49
C THR A 14 2.60 19.12 14.82
N PRO A 15 1.39 18.57 14.99
CA PRO A 15 0.64 18.72 16.23
C PRO A 15 1.35 18.01 17.38
N PRO A 16 1.53 18.66 18.54
CA PRO A 16 2.05 18.00 19.74
C PRO A 16 1.00 17.03 20.32
N ALA A 17 1.41 16.18 21.26
CA ALA A 17 0.50 15.32 21.99
C ALA A 17 -0.55 16.17 22.72
N GLY A 18 -1.80 16.14 22.24
CA GLY A 18 -2.90 16.97 22.75
C GLY A 18 -3.33 18.14 21.86
N GLY A 19 -2.74 18.32 20.67
CA GLY A 19 -3.07 19.44 19.76
C GLY A 19 -2.43 20.77 20.17
N PHE A 20 -2.63 21.83 19.40
CA PHE A 20 -2.03 23.14 19.64
C PHE A 20 -2.81 23.92 20.71
N ASP A 21 -4.07 24.25 20.44
CA ASP A 21 -5.01 24.87 21.36
C ASP A 21 -6.42 24.31 21.17
N ARG A 22 -6.58 23.02 21.55
CA ARG A 22 -7.88 22.33 21.49
C ARG A 22 -8.97 23.02 22.32
N ALA A 23 -8.61 23.79 23.35
CA ALA A 23 -9.57 24.52 24.17
C ALA A 23 -10.18 25.67 23.34
N ALA A 24 -9.35 26.50 22.71
CA ALA A 24 -9.84 27.57 21.85
C ALA A 24 -10.56 27.05 20.60
N ALA A 25 -10.13 25.92 20.02
CA ALA A 25 -10.82 25.28 18.91
C ALA A 25 -12.21 24.76 19.33
N ARG A 26 -12.34 24.20 20.54
CA ARG A 26 -13.63 23.80 21.12
C ARG A 26 -14.56 24.98 21.32
N ASP A 27 -14.05 26.08 21.85
CA ASP A 27 -14.84 27.32 22.01
C ASP A 27 -15.27 27.85 20.65
N LEU A 28 -14.41 27.79 19.63
CA LEU A 28 -14.74 28.19 18.27
C LEU A 28 -15.89 27.36 17.68
N VAL A 29 -15.84 26.04 17.82
CA VAL A 29 -16.92 25.13 17.38
C VAL A 29 -18.22 25.43 18.12
N LYS A 30 -18.17 25.72 19.42
CA LYS A 30 -19.34 26.13 20.21
C LYS A 30 -19.92 27.46 19.75
N GLU A 31 -19.09 28.50 19.59
CA GLU A 31 -19.49 29.83 19.16
C GLU A 31 -20.03 29.87 17.73
N SER A 32 -19.53 29.00 16.84
CA SER A 32 -20.04 28.87 15.47
C SER A 32 -21.51 28.42 15.39
N GLY A 33 -22.03 27.85 16.48
CA GLY A 33 -23.37 27.27 16.53
C GLY A 33 -23.49 25.86 15.96
N LEU A 34 -22.42 25.26 15.42
CA LEU A 34 -22.43 23.90 14.87
C LEU A 34 -22.89 22.86 15.90
N ALA A 35 -22.35 22.92 17.12
CA ALA A 35 -22.75 22.02 18.21
C ALA A 35 -24.25 22.17 18.55
N THR A 36 -24.75 23.41 18.54
CA THR A 36 -26.17 23.68 18.80
C THR A 36 -27.06 23.13 17.69
N ALA A 37 -26.66 23.29 16.42
CA ALA A 37 -27.39 22.75 15.27
C ALA A 37 -27.47 21.21 15.32
N LEU A 38 -26.34 20.54 15.58
CA LEU A 38 -26.29 19.09 15.74
C LEU A 38 -27.16 18.61 16.91
N HIS A 39 -27.10 19.27 18.07
CA HIS A 39 -27.91 18.91 19.23
C HIS A 39 -29.43 19.05 18.96
N LYS A 40 -29.84 20.11 18.26
CA LYS A 40 -31.25 20.35 17.92
C LYS A 40 -31.83 19.26 17.01
N LEU A 41 -31.01 18.69 16.13
CA LEU A 41 -31.39 17.63 15.18
C LEU A 41 -31.32 16.25 15.84
N VAL A 42 -30.24 15.98 16.57
CA VAL A 42 -30.00 14.73 17.30
C VAL A 42 -30.40 14.94 18.77
N ARG A 43 -31.70 15.14 19.02
CA ARG A 43 -32.24 15.35 20.38
C ARG A 43 -32.15 14.08 21.23
N ALA A 44 -30.98 13.80 21.80
CA ALA A 44 -30.78 12.66 22.69
C ALA A 44 -31.14 13.02 24.16
N PRO A 45 -31.58 12.06 24.99
CA PRO A 45 -32.03 12.30 26.36
C PRO A 45 -30.97 12.94 27.27
N PHE A 46 -29.68 12.71 26.97
CA PHE A 46 -28.54 13.16 27.75
C PHE A 46 -27.63 14.14 27.00
N GLY A 47 -28.16 14.85 25.98
CA GLY A 47 -27.41 15.83 25.22
C GLY A 47 -26.97 15.31 23.84
N HIS A 48 -25.66 15.15 23.65
CA HIS A 48 -25.07 14.63 22.42
C HIS A 48 -24.94 13.10 22.48
N THR A 49 -25.19 12.41 21.37
CA THR A 49 -24.86 10.98 21.22
C THR A 49 -23.36 10.78 21.04
N VAL A 50 -22.88 9.55 21.26
CA VAL A 50 -21.47 9.17 21.00
C VAL A 50 -21.07 9.53 19.58
N LEU A 51 -21.93 9.29 18.59
CA LEU A 51 -21.63 9.60 17.20
C LEU A 51 -21.51 11.11 16.96
N SER A 52 -22.46 11.90 17.50
CA SER A 52 -22.41 13.37 17.36
C SER A 52 -21.23 14.00 18.12
N LEU A 53 -20.81 13.41 19.26
CA LEU A 53 -19.60 13.81 19.98
C LEU A 53 -18.35 13.53 19.15
N ARG A 54 -18.24 12.33 18.56
CA ARG A 54 -17.10 11.99 17.68
C ARG A 54 -17.02 12.91 16.46
N ALA A 55 -18.16 13.31 15.89
CA ALA A 55 -18.19 14.29 14.79
C ALA A 55 -17.75 15.69 15.24
N LEU A 56 -18.14 16.12 16.44
CA LEU A 56 -17.69 17.39 17.01
C LEU A 56 -16.20 17.37 17.36
N ASP A 57 -15.70 16.27 17.94
CA ASP A 57 -14.27 16.09 18.21
C ASP A 57 -13.45 16.12 16.91
N ALA A 58 -13.95 15.48 15.84
CA ALA A 58 -13.33 15.56 14.52
C ALA A 58 -13.23 17.01 14.01
N ALA A 59 -14.29 17.80 14.17
CA ALA A 59 -14.30 19.22 13.79
C ALA A 59 -13.35 20.06 14.66
N ILE A 60 -13.25 19.77 15.96
CA ILE A 60 -12.35 20.46 16.90
C ILE A 60 -10.90 20.19 16.53
N GLU A 61 -10.52 18.92 16.34
CA GLU A 61 -9.15 18.54 15.97
C GLU A 61 -8.74 19.11 14.61
N ALA A 62 -9.64 19.08 13.63
CA ALA A 62 -9.38 19.64 12.32
C ALA A 62 -9.30 21.18 12.35
N ALA A 63 -10.14 21.85 13.15
CA ALA A 63 -10.08 23.30 13.33
C ALA A 63 -8.76 23.73 13.98
N ASP A 64 -8.34 23.04 15.05
CA ASP A 64 -7.05 23.29 15.72
C ASP A 64 -5.86 23.20 14.74
N LEU A 65 -5.80 22.12 13.95
CA LEU A 65 -4.75 21.92 12.94
C LEU A 65 -4.81 22.97 11.82
N ALA A 66 -6.02 23.29 11.34
CA ALA A 66 -6.21 24.24 10.25
C ALA A 66 -5.82 25.67 10.64
N LEU A 67 -6.17 26.10 11.86
CA LEU A 67 -5.77 27.41 12.38
C LEU A 67 -4.26 27.55 12.42
N GLN A 68 -3.58 26.55 12.97
CA GLN A 68 -2.12 26.56 13.04
C GLN A 68 -1.48 26.56 11.64
N ALA A 69 -2.04 25.81 10.71
CA ALA A 69 -1.58 25.79 9.32
C ALA A 69 -1.75 27.15 8.62
N GLY A 70 -2.89 27.81 8.84
CA GLY A 70 -3.17 29.15 8.34
C GLY A 70 -2.22 30.20 8.90
N GLU A 71 -1.98 30.17 10.21
CA GLU A 71 -1.02 31.08 10.88
C GLU A 71 0.41 30.86 10.40
N ALA A 72 0.83 29.59 10.27
CA ALA A 72 2.16 29.25 9.74
C ALA A 72 2.33 29.75 8.29
N LEU A 73 1.30 29.60 7.44
CA LEU A 73 1.36 30.09 6.06
C LEU A 73 1.35 31.62 6.00
N HIS A 74 0.59 32.27 6.87
CA HIS A 74 0.58 33.73 6.98
C HIS A 74 1.96 34.27 7.39
N ALA A 75 2.58 33.67 8.41
CA ALA A 75 3.91 34.03 8.86
C ALA A 75 4.96 33.81 7.75
N ALA A 76 4.90 32.67 7.07
CA ALA A 76 5.75 32.36 5.92
C ALA A 76 5.61 33.38 4.79
N LEU A 77 4.38 33.81 4.48
CA LEU A 77 4.12 34.83 3.48
C LEU A 77 4.71 36.19 3.88
N LEU A 78 4.54 36.60 5.15
CA LEU A 78 5.13 37.85 5.64
C LEU A 78 6.66 37.83 5.58
N GLU A 79 7.28 36.69 5.90
CA GLU A 79 8.72 36.50 5.77
C GLU A 79 9.18 36.63 4.31
N ASP A 80 8.45 36.02 3.38
CA ASP A 80 8.73 36.12 1.94
C ASP A 80 8.63 37.58 1.45
N ILE A 81 7.66 38.33 1.94
CA ILE A 81 7.51 39.74 1.59
C ILE A 81 8.62 40.60 2.21
N ALA A 82 8.99 40.35 3.47
CA ALA A 82 10.06 41.10 4.15
C ALA A 82 11.42 40.93 3.45
N ARG A 83 11.69 39.76 2.86
CA ARG A 83 12.90 39.50 2.05
C ARG A 83 13.02 40.40 0.81
N ALA A 84 11.95 41.07 0.39
CA ALA A 84 11.98 42.05 -0.71
C ALA A 84 12.59 43.42 -0.32
N GLY A 85 13.06 43.60 0.93
CA GLY A 85 13.93 44.72 1.31
C GLY A 85 13.23 45.94 1.92
N SER A 86 11.98 45.79 2.41
CA SER A 86 11.26 46.85 3.13
C SER A 86 11.19 46.55 4.64
N LEU A 87 11.50 47.55 5.47
CA LEU A 87 11.29 47.49 6.93
C LEU A 87 9.83 47.71 7.35
N ALA A 88 8.97 48.19 6.43
CA ALA A 88 7.54 48.26 6.67
C ALA A 88 6.94 46.87 6.44
N LEU A 89 6.21 46.33 7.42
CA LEU A 89 5.36 45.15 7.26
C LEU A 89 4.20 45.55 6.31
N PRO A 90 4.22 45.14 5.03
CA PRO A 90 3.13 45.51 4.14
C PRO A 90 1.91 44.67 4.48
N GLU A 91 0.74 45.31 4.48
CA GLU A 91 -0.51 44.55 4.60
C GLU A 91 -0.64 43.58 3.41
N PRO A 92 -0.94 42.30 3.64
CA PRO A 92 -1.12 41.35 2.55
C PRO A 92 -2.24 41.81 1.61
N THR A 93 -2.04 41.66 0.31
CA THR A 93 -3.08 41.99 -0.68
C THR A 93 -4.33 41.13 -0.49
N ARG A 94 -5.47 41.53 -1.10
CA ARG A 94 -6.70 40.72 -1.06
C ARG A 94 -6.45 39.28 -1.51
N ASP A 95 -5.71 39.10 -2.60
CA ASP A 95 -5.41 37.78 -3.18
C ASP A 95 -4.49 36.95 -2.27
N GLN A 96 -3.55 37.60 -1.58
CA GLN A 96 -2.70 36.96 -0.56
C GLN A 96 -3.51 36.54 0.69
N ARG A 97 -4.47 37.35 1.12
CA ARG A 97 -5.40 36.95 2.21
C ARG A 97 -6.25 35.77 1.78
N MET A 98 -6.81 35.81 0.57
CA MET A 98 -7.55 34.69 -0.01
C MET A 98 -6.70 33.43 -0.11
N PHE A 99 -5.42 33.55 -0.47
CA PHE A 99 -4.49 32.43 -0.50
C PHE A 99 -4.35 31.76 0.87
N VAL A 100 -4.11 32.54 1.93
CA VAL A 100 -4.03 32.01 3.30
C VAL A 100 -5.34 31.38 3.73
N GLY A 101 -6.47 32.05 3.50
CA GLY A 101 -7.79 31.52 3.82
C GLY A 101 -8.10 30.23 3.06
N ALA A 102 -7.74 30.15 1.78
CA ALA A 102 -7.95 28.95 0.96
C ALA A 102 -7.17 27.77 1.52
N PHE A 103 -5.90 27.98 1.88
CA PHE A 103 -5.06 26.92 2.43
C PHE A 103 -5.59 26.46 3.79
N THR A 104 -5.99 27.41 4.64
CA THR A 104 -6.61 27.14 5.95
C THR A 104 -7.84 26.24 5.80
N LEU A 105 -8.76 26.59 4.90
CA LEU A 105 -9.98 25.80 4.71
C LEU A 105 -9.75 24.49 3.94
N THR A 106 -8.71 24.42 3.09
CA THR A 106 -8.28 23.16 2.48
C THR A 106 -7.79 22.18 3.56
N VAL A 107 -6.91 22.63 4.46
CA VAL A 107 -6.43 21.81 5.60
C VAL A 107 -7.59 21.39 6.49
N LEU A 108 -8.53 22.30 6.78
CA LEU A 108 -9.75 21.97 7.55
C LEU A 108 -10.53 20.83 6.89
N GLY A 109 -10.75 20.91 5.57
CA GLY A 109 -11.46 19.89 4.81
C GLY A 109 -10.73 18.55 4.77
N ASP A 110 -9.44 18.57 4.44
CA ASP A 110 -8.60 17.37 4.34
C ASP A 110 -8.43 16.67 5.69
N ALA A 111 -8.45 17.41 6.81
CA ALA A 111 -8.41 16.84 8.15
C ALA A 111 -9.79 16.33 8.62
N THR A 112 -10.89 17.00 8.25
CA THR A 112 -12.24 16.67 8.74
C THR A 112 -12.84 15.48 7.98
N ALA A 113 -12.73 15.46 6.64
CA ALA A 113 -13.37 14.45 5.80
C ALA A 113 -13.01 12.99 6.17
N PRO A 114 -11.73 12.59 6.27
CA PRO A 114 -11.38 11.21 6.63
C PRO A 114 -11.86 10.85 8.04
N ARG A 115 -11.84 11.80 9.00
CA ARG A 115 -12.34 11.56 10.36
C ARG A 115 -13.85 11.31 10.39
N LEU A 116 -14.61 12.03 9.56
CA LEU A 116 -16.06 11.80 9.42
C LEU A 116 -16.36 10.47 8.71
N ALA A 117 -15.55 10.08 7.74
CA ALA A 117 -15.68 8.79 7.04
C ALA A 117 -15.48 7.57 7.97
N LEU A 118 -14.74 7.72 9.07
CA LEU A 118 -14.57 6.66 10.09
C LEU A 118 -15.82 6.44 10.95
N VAL A 119 -16.77 7.37 10.94
CA VAL A 119 -17.91 7.37 11.85
C VAL A 119 -19.26 7.35 11.15
N ALA A 120 -19.34 7.80 9.90
CA ALA A 120 -20.55 7.76 9.09
C ALA A 120 -20.23 7.40 7.63
N PRO A 121 -21.20 6.86 6.87
CA PRO A 121 -21.03 6.59 5.45
C PRO A 121 -20.58 7.83 4.67
N THR A 122 -19.71 7.62 3.68
CA THR A 122 -19.32 8.70 2.75
C THR A 122 -20.48 8.99 1.79
N PRO A 123 -21.03 10.22 1.78
CA PRO A 123 -22.17 10.55 0.94
C PRO A 123 -21.77 10.70 -0.52
N GLU A 124 -22.68 10.32 -1.43
CA GLU A 124 -22.63 10.79 -2.81
C GLU A 124 -23.01 12.27 -2.83
N VAL A 125 -22.10 13.10 -3.34
CA VAL A 125 -22.30 14.55 -3.39
C VAL A 125 -22.97 14.89 -4.71
N HIS A 126 -24.29 15.11 -4.68
CA HIS A 126 -25.04 15.62 -5.82
C HIS A 126 -25.22 17.14 -5.68
N GLY A 127 -24.69 17.89 -6.64
CA GLY A 127 -24.76 19.35 -6.67
C GLY A 127 -23.54 20.05 -6.05
N GLU A 128 -23.35 21.29 -6.47
CA GLU A 128 -22.18 22.10 -6.11
C GLU A 128 -22.57 23.17 -5.08
N LEU A 129 -21.66 23.45 -4.14
CA LEU A 129 -21.73 24.69 -3.37
C LEU A 129 -21.47 25.85 -4.36
N GLU A 130 -22.43 26.78 -4.45
CA GLU A 130 -22.28 27.99 -5.26
C GLU A 130 -21.02 28.75 -4.81
N SER A 131 -20.26 29.27 -5.77
CA SER A 131 -19.02 30.01 -5.51
C SER A 131 -19.25 31.41 -4.94
N ASP A 132 -20.49 31.89 -4.95
CA ASP A 132 -20.86 33.23 -4.49
C ASP A 132 -20.59 33.37 -2.98
N GLY A 133 -19.81 34.39 -2.62
CA GLY A 133 -19.38 34.64 -1.24
C GLY A 133 -18.21 33.78 -0.75
N LEU A 134 -17.72 32.81 -1.54
CA LEU A 134 -16.54 32.03 -1.16
C LEU A 134 -15.31 32.92 -1.05
N GLU A 135 -15.08 33.83 -1.99
CA GLU A 135 -13.93 34.75 -1.90
C GLU A 135 -13.99 35.62 -0.62
N ASP A 136 -15.17 36.12 -0.27
CA ASP A 136 -15.36 36.96 0.92
C ASP A 136 -15.19 36.17 2.23
N LEU A 137 -15.43 34.86 2.21
CA LEU A 137 -15.05 33.96 3.29
C LEU A 137 -13.53 33.82 3.40
N LEU A 138 -12.83 33.66 2.28
CA LEU A 138 -11.39 33.41 2.22
C LEU A 138 -10.54 34.64 2.54
N VAL A 139 -11.05 35.85 2.33
CA VAL A 139 -10.33 37.09 2.69
C VAL A 139 -10.25 37.28 4.21
N ARG A 140 -11.12 36.62 4.98
CA ARG A 140 -11.18 36.77 6.44
C ARG A 140 -9.92 36.20 7.11
N PRO A 141 -9.56 36.69 8.31
CA PRO A 141 -8.54 36.05 9.14
C PRO A 141 -8.86 34.57 9.37
N ALA A 142 -7.83 33.73 9.50
CA ALA A 142 -7.98 32.28 9.59
C ALA A 142 -9.02 31.83 10.63
N ARG A 143 -8.99 32.42 11.83
CA ARG A 143 -9.98 32.16 12.89
C ARG A 143 -11.42 32.45 12.47
N GLU A 144 -11.66 33.59 11.85
CA GLU A 144 -12.99 34.00 11.39
C GLU A 144 -13.45 33.18 10.17
N ALA A 145 -12.54 32.81 9.28
CA ALA A 145 -12.83 31.93 8.15
C ALA A 145 -13.27 30.54 8.63
N VAL A 146 -12.51 29.93 9.57
CA VAL A 146 -12.87 28.63 10.16
C VAL A 146 -14.19 28.72 10.92
N LYS A 147 -14.39 29.75 11.77
CA LYS A 147 -15.66 29.97 12.48
C LYS A 147 -16.85 30.08 11.53
N SER A 148 -16.68 30.84 10.44
CA SER A 148 -17.71 31.03 9.43
C SER A 148 -18.00 29.74 8.67
N ALA A 149 -16.98 28.96 8.31
CA ALA A 149 -17.14 27.65 7.67
C ALA A 149 -17.89 26.65 8.57
N LEU A 150 -17.58 26.62 9.86
CA LEU A 150 -18.30 25.80 10.85
C LEU A 150 -19.76 26.26 11.02
N ALA A 151 -20.00 27.57 11.04
CA ALA A 151 -21.35 28.13 11.10
C ALA A 151 -22.16 27.80 9.83
N MET A 152 -21.53 27.87 8.65
CA MET A 152 -22.11 27.43 7.39
C MET A 152 -22.45 25.94 7.42
N ALA A 153 -21.60 25.10 8.00
CA ALA A 153 -21.88 23.67 8.17
C ALA A 153 -23.13 23.44 9.05
N GLY A 154 -23.26 24.18 10.16
CA GLY A 154 -24.44 24.15 11.01
C GLY A 154 -25.70 24.61 10.29
N LYS A 155 -25.62 25.70 9.51
CA LYS A 155 -26.74 26.19 8.70
C LYS A 155 -27.12 25.23 7.58
N TYR A 156 -26.13 24.60 6.96
CA TYR A 156 -26.34 23.58 5.93
C TYR A 156 -27.13 22.39 6.49
N LEU A 157 -26.78 21.92 7.70
CA LEU A 157 -27.55 20.89 8.40
C LEU A 157 -29.01 21.31 8.62
N GLU A 158 -29.24 22.53 9.12
CA GLU A 158 -30.60 23.06 9.35
C GLU A 158 -31.41 23.14 8.04
N VAL A 159 -30.80 23.59 6.95
CA VAL A 159 -31.46 23.71 5.64
C VAL A 159 -31.76 22.34 5.03
N GLN A 160 -30.82 21.39 5.09
CA GLN A 160 -31.03 20.04 4.58
C GLN A 160 -32.06 19.28 5.41
N ALA A 161 -32.16 19.55 6.71
CA ALA A 161 -33.15 18.94 7.58
C ALA A 161 -34.58 19.34 7.21
N GLN A 162 -34.78 20.53 6.63
CA GLN A 162 -36.09 20.96 6.11
C GLN A 162 -36.45 20.27 4.80
N ARG A 163 -35.47 19.76 4.05
CA ARG A 163 -35.64 19.20 2.70
C ARG A 163 -35.67 17.67 2.67
N GLN A 164 -35.08 16.99 3.65
CA GLN A 164 -34.96 15.54 3.66
C GLN A 164 -35.76 14.87 4.81
N PRO A 165 -36.46 13.76 4.53
CA PRO A 165 -37.22 13.03 5.55
C PRO A 165 -36.34 12.32 6.60
N GLY A 166 -35.05 12.06 6.31
CA GLY A 166 -34.13 11.41 7.25
C GLY A 166 -33.88 12.21 8.53
N ALA A 167 -33.96 13.54 8.46
CA ALA A 167 -33.78 14.42 9.61
C ALA A 167 -34.93 14.36 10.63
N THR A 168 -36.12 13.95 10.19
CA THR A 168 -37.33 13.85 11.02
C THR A 168 -37.68 12.40 11.39
N SER A 169 -36.81 11.43 11.05
CA SER A 169 -37.02 10.03 11.43
C SER A 169 -37.31 9.92 12.94
N PRO A 170 -38.28 9.10 13.38
CA PRO A 170 -38.55 8.90 14.80
C PRO A 170 -37.38 8.20 15.52
N ARG A 171 -36.53 7.50 14.77
CA ARG A 171 -35.39 6.73 15.26
C ARG A 171 -34.14 7.59 15.45
N LEU A 172 -33.56 7.53 16.66
CA LEU A 172 -32.41 8.35 17.02
C LEU A 172 -31.15 7.97 16.23
N ASP A 173 -30.92 6.67 16.03
CA ASP A 173 -29.82 6.09 15.26
C ASP A 173 -29.84 6.54 13.79
N GLU A 174 -31.02 6.61 13.18
CA GLU A 174 -31.16 7.11 11.81
C GLU A 174 -30.88 8.62 11.72
N ARG A 175 -31.39 9.41 12.68
CA ARG A 175 -31.17 10.87 12.70
C ARG A 175 -29.69 11.23 12.92
N GLU A 176 -28.98 10.51 13.80
CA GLU A 176 -27.56 10.79 14.05
C GLU A 176 -26.67 10.43 12.86
N VAL A 177 -26.92 9.29 12.22
CA VAL A 177 -26.19 8.89 11.01
C VAL A 177 -26.46 9.88 9.88
N TRP A 178 -27.72 10.27 9.68
CA TRP A 178 -28.10 11.29 8.72
C TRP A 178 -27.36 12.60 8.96
N ALA A 179 -27.39 13.13 10.19
CA ALA A 179 -26.77 14.42 10.52
C ALA A 179 -25.25 14.42 10.26
N VAL A 180 -24.53 13.36 10.67
CA VAL A 180 -23.08 13.27 10.44
C VAL A 180 -22.76 13.06 8.96
N THR A 181 -23.57 12.30 8.24
CA THR A 181 -23.43 12.10 6.79
C THR A 181 -23.66 13.40 6.03
N THR A 182 -24.66 14.21 6.43
CA THR A 182 -24.91 15.54 5.84
C THR A 182 -23.79 16.53 6.15
N LEU A 183 -23.20 16.47 7.35
CA LEU A 183 -22.02 17.27 7.69
C LEU A 183 -20.83 16.88 6.80
N HIS A 184 -20.63 15.58 6.58
CA HIS A 184 -19.59 15.09 5.68
C HIS A 184 -19.83 15.57 4.24
N ALA A 185 -21.07 15.58 3.75
CA ALA A 185 -21.41 16.10 2.43
C ALA A 185 -21.03 17.59 2.28
N PHE A 186 -21.29 18.41 3.29
CA PHE A 186 -20.89 19.82 3.29
C PHE A 186 -19.36 19.97 3.19
N VAL A 187 -18.59 19.20 3.96
CA VAL A 187 -17.12 19.22 3.93
C VAL A 187 -16.60 18.89 2.52
N LEU A 188 -17.16 17.85 1.89
CA LEU A 188 -16.77 17.45 0.52
C LEU A 188 -17.16 18.51 -0.52
N GLN A 189 -18.33 19.12 -0.40
CA GLN A 189 -18.78 20.21 -1.29
C GLN A 189 -17.90 21.46 -1.16
N LEU A 190 -17.54 21.85 0.07
CA LEU A 190 -16.64 22.96 0.32
C LEU A 190 -15.25 22.68 -0.25
N ALA A 191 -14.71 21.47 -0.03
CA ALA A 191 -13.44 21.05 -0.61
C ALA A 191 -13.46 21.11 -2.15
N GLY A 192 -14.56 20.68 -2.79
CA GLY A 192 -14.76 20.80 -4.23
C GLY A 192 -14.74 22.25 -4.73
N ALA A 193 -15.43 23.15 -4.02
CA ALA A 193 -15.45 24.58 -4.35
C ALA A 193 -14.06 25.23 -4.23
N LEU A 194 -13.32 24.92 -3.15
CA LEU A 194 -11.95 25.38 -2.95
C LEU A 194 -11.01 24.89 -4.07
N ARG A 195 -11.10 23.60 -4.43
CA ARG A 195 -10.28 23.02 -5.52
C ARG A 195 -10.48 23.73 -6.85
N ARG A 196 -11.71 24.11 -7.20
CA ARG A 196 -11.97 24.88 -8.43
C ARG A 196 -11.27 26.23 -8.41
N LEU A 197 -11.38 26.95 -7.28
CA LEU A 197 -10.76 28.26 -7.12
C LEU A 197 -9.22 28.21 -7.14
N THR A 198 -8.63 27.13 -6.60
CA THR A 198 -7.18 26.96 -6.50
C THR A 198 -6.53 26.32 -7.73
N HIS A 199 -7.24 25.48 -8.49
CA HIS A 199 -6.68 24.83 -9.68
C HIS A 199 -6.94 25.60 -10.98
N ALA A 200 -8.16 26.13 -11.16
CA ALA A 200 -8.58 26.79 -12.40
C ALA A 200 -8.88 28.29 -12.22
N GLY A 201 -8.97 28.76 -10.97
CA GLY A 201 -9.30 30.13 -10.63
C GLY A 201 -8.11 31.05 -10.38
N ARG A 202 -8.42 32.21 -9.80
CA ARG A 202 -7.48 33.31 -9.51
C ARG A 202 -6.32 32.91 -8.58
N LEU A 203 -6.49 31.87 -7.76
CA LEU A 203 -5.47 31.41 -6.82
C LEU A 203 -4.47 30.42 -7.42
N ARG A 204 -4.61 30.04 -8.69
CA ARG A 204 -3.69 29.12 -9.38
C ARG A 204 -2.21 29.52 -9.27
N PRO A 205 -1.81 30.80 -9.46
CA PRO A 205 -0.40 31.20 -9.31
C PRO A 205 0.15 30.93 -7.90
N PHE A 206 -0.66 31.10 -6.87
CA PHE A 206 -0.27 30.79 -5.49
C PHE A 206 -0.15 29.29 -5.24
N GLY A 207 -0.98 28.47 -5.88
CA GLY A 207 -0.82 27.01 -5.84
C GLY A 207 0.51 26.56 -6.44
N VAL A 208 0.93 27.17 -7.56
CA VAL A 208 2.24 26.92 -8.19
C VAL A 208 3.38 27.37 -7.28
N ALA A 209 3.27 28.54 -6.65
CA ALA A 209 4.28 29.04 -5.71
C ALA A 209 4.39 28.15 -4.46
N LEU A 210 3.25 27.74 -3.89
CA LEU A 210 3.20 26.87 -2.71
C LEU A 210 3.78 25.49 -3.01
N ALA A 211 3.63 24.96 -4.23
CA ALA A 211 4.25 23.70 -4.66
C ALA A 211 5.79 23.76 -4.72
N GLN A 212 6.41 24.95 -4.77
CA GLN A 212 7.86 25.12 -4.69
C GLN A 212 8.39 25.10 -3.25
N ARG A 213 7.49 25.15 -2.26
CA ARG A 213 7.80 25.08 -0.83
C ARG A 213 7.53 23.66 -0.32
N LYS A 214 8.41 23.12 0.51
CA LYS A 214 8.11 21.88 1.26
C LYS A 214 7.08 22.19 2.34
N VAL A 215 5.86 21.68 2.19
CA VAL A 215 4.75 21.94 3.12
C VAL A 215 4.28 20.61 3.72
N VAL A 216 4.34 20.50 5.05
CA VAL A 216 3.86 19.35 5.82
C VAL A 216 3.00 19.84 6.97
N VAL A 217 1.77 19.34 7.05
CA VAL A 217 0.79 19.68 8.08
C VAL A 217 0.19 18.38 8.64
N GLY A 218 0.48 18.08 9.89
CA GLY A 218 0.15 16.81 10.51
C GLY A 218 0.73 15.63 9.73
N GLU A 219 -0.13 14.69 9.36
CA GLU A 219 0.20 13.51 8.56
C GLU A 219 0.06 13.77 7.05
N LEU A 220 -0.09 15.02 6.62
CA LEU A 220 -0.29 15.37 5.21
C LEU A 220 0.86 16.23 4.68
N ARG A 221 1.39 15.87 3.51
CA ARG A 221 2.28 16.69 2.69
C ARG A 221 1.46 17.40 1.62
N TYR A 222 1.71 18.68 1.42
CA TYR A 222 1.02 19.50 0.43
C TYR A 222 1.93 19.82 -0.76
N GLU A 223 1.46 19.50 -1.97
CA GLU A 223 2.01 19.96 -3.24
C GLU A 223 1.05 21.02 -3.80
N GLY A 224 1.32 22.29 -3.49
CA GLY A 224 0.34 23.35 -3.69
C GLY A 224 -0.85 23.16 -2.74
N PHE A 225 -2.07 23.07 -3.28
CA PHE A 225 -3.29 22.80 -2.50
C PHE A 225 -3.70 21.33 -2.48
N GLN A 226 -2.88 20.43 -3.04
CA GLN A 226 -3.17 19.00 -3.02
C GLN A 226 -2.46 18.33 -1.85
N ALA A 227 -3.24 17.72 -0.95
CA ALA A 227 -2.73 16.88 0.11
C ALA A 227 -2.36 15.48 -0.39
N ARG A 228 -1.28 14.94 0.15
CA ARG A 228 -0.86 13.53 0.07
C ARG A 228 -0.46 13.08 1.47
N GLY A 229 -0.44 11.77 1.74
CA GLY A 229 0.16 11.26 2.98
C GLY A 229 1.59 11.79 3.15
N ALA A 230 1.92 12.30 4.34
CA ALA A 230 3.26 12.72 4.72
C ALA A 230 4.17 11.51 4.94
N GLU A 231 3.59 10.40 5.41
CA GLU A 231 4.14 9.08 5.12
C GLU A 231 3.99 8.85 3.62
N GLY A 232 5.10 8.59 2.93
CA GLY A 232 5.05 8.09 1.55
C GLY A 232 3.99 6.99 1.46
N PRO A 233 3.30 6.83 0.31
CA PRO A 233 2.16 5.93 0.18
C PRO A 233 2.49 4.63 0.90
N ALA A 234 1.66 4.22 1.87
CA ALA A 234 1.86 3.01 2.67
C ALA A 234 2.42 1.95 1.74
N SER A 235 3.73 1.72 1.86
CA SER A 235 4.42 1.06 0.76
C SER A 235 3.83 -0.33 0.70
N ASP A 236 3.37 -0.76 -0.48
CA ASP A 236 2.98 -2.16 -0.69
C ASP A 236 4.17 -3.11 -0.42
N LEU A 237 5.36 -2.54 -0.16
CA LEU A 237 6.56 -3.24 0.21
C LEU A 237 6.57 -3.71 1.66
N LYS A 238 6.95 -4.97 1.84
CA LYS A 238 7.34 -5.49 3.15
C LYS A 238 8.62 -4.77 3.63
N PRO A 239 8.78 -4.52 4.95
CA PRO A 239 9.95 -3.84 5.52
C PRO A 239 11.16 -4.78 5.55
N VAL A 240 11.74 -5.06 4.38
CA VAL A 240 12.87 -5.97 4.18
C VAL A 240 14.07 -5.18 3.67
N LYS A 241 15.25 -5.39 4.27
CA LYS A 241 16.51 -4.76 3.87
C LYS A 241 17.35 -5.70 3.02
N LEU A 242 18.35 -5.14 2.34
CA LEU A 242 19.27 -5.91 1.49
C LEU A 242 20.05 -6.98 2.27
N GLN A 243 20.38 -6.69 3.52
CA GLN A 243 21.10 -7.61 4.42
C GLN A 243 20.25 -8.81 4.86
N ASP A 244 18.92 -8.73 4.73
CA ASP A 244 18.01 -9.83 5.08
C ASP A 244 17.89 -10.85 3.93
N ILE A 245 18.50 -10.55 2.76
CA ILE A 245 18.49 -11.41 1.58
C ILE A 245 19.64 -12.39 1.65
N VAL A 246 19.29 -13.66 1.86
CA VAL A 246 20.23 -14.78 1.89
C VAL A 246 20.25 -15.49 0.54
N GLY A 247 21.45 -15.67 -0.02
CA GLY A 247 21.64 -16.13 -1.39
C GLY A 247 21.14 -15.12 -2.43
N ASN A 248 20.88 -15.61 -3.65
CA ASN A 248 20.32 -14.83 -4.77
C ASN A 248 21.13 -13.57 -5.18
N GLN A 249 22.43 -13.49 -4.89
CA GLN A 249 23.25 -12.30 -5.15
C GLN A 249 23.19 -11.82 -6.60
N GLU A 250 23.21 -12.71 -7.59
CA GLU A 250 23.14 -12.31 -9.00
C GLU A 250 21.82 -11.58 -9.33
N TYR A 251 20.70 -12.13 -8.85
CA TYR A 251 19.38 -11.55 -9.03
C TYR A 251 19.24 -10.22 -8.29
N LEU A 252 19.73 -10.15 -7.05
CA LEU A 252 19.77 -8.93 -6.25
C LEU A 252 20.59 -7.83 -6.94
N GLN A 253 21.80 -8.14 -7.39
CA GLN A 253 22.68 -7.17 -8.05
C GLN A 253 22.09 -6.68 -9.38
N ALA A 254 21.43 -7.55 -10.14
CA ALA A 254 20.72 -7.16 -11.35
C ALA A 254 19.58 -6.17 -11.04
N GLY A 255 18.78 -6.43 -10.01
CA GLY A 255 17.73 -5.53 -9.54
C GLY A 255 18.25 -4.19 -9.03
N LEU A 256 19.31 -4.19 -8.21
CA LEU A 256 19.95 -2.97 -7.70
C LEU A 256 20.57 -2.13 -8.82
N LYS A 257 21.13 -2.76 -9.85
CA LYS A 257 21.62 -2.07 -11.02
C LYS A 257 20.47 -1.39 -11.78
N LEU A 258 19.38 -2.11 -12.01
CA LEU A 258 18.22 -1.59 -12.71
C LEU A 258 17.55 -0.42 -11.96
N ALA A 259 17.41 -0.55 -10.64
CA ALA A 259 16.91 0.51 -9.76
C ALA A 259 17.76 1.79 -9.88
N ARG A 260 19.10 1.66 -9.85
CA ARG A 260 20.02 2.80 -10.03
C ARG A 260 19.95 3.41 -11.42
N ASP A 261 19.86 2.57 -12.44
CA ASP A 261 19.80 3.01 -13.84
C ASP A 261 18.49 3.79 -14.12
N VAL A 262 17.36 3.36 -13.55
CA VAL A 262 16.07 4.08 -13.63
C VAL A 262 16.08 5.36 -12.79
N ALA A 263 16.67 5.35 -11.60
CA ALA A 263 16.82 6.56 -10.78
C ALA A 263 17.62 7.67 -11.47
N ALA A 264 18.40 7.34 -12.51
CA ALA A 264 19.14 8.31 -13.33
C ALA A 264 18.32 8.94 -14.47
N TYR A 265 17.02 8.67 -14.56
CA TYR A 265 16.14 9.25 -15.57
C TYR A 265 16.07 10.79 -15.45
N ASP A 266 16.29 11.50 -16.56
CA ASP A 266 16.20 12.96 -16.58
C ASP A 266 14.74 13.37 -16.80
N LEU A 267 14.10 13.85 -15.73
CA LEU A 267 12.70 14.31 -15.74
C LEU A 267 12.47 15.54 -16.65
N LYS A 268 13.50 16.38 -16.86
CA LYS A 268 13.40 17.56 -17.73
C LYS A 268 13.51 17.16 -19.20
N ALA A 269 14.51 16.33 -19.52
CA ALA A 269 14.73 15.86 -20.88
C ALA A 269 13.79 14.69 -21.28
N ARG A 270 13.06 14.12 -20.31
CA ARG A 270 12.16 12.95 -20.46
C ARG A 270 12.85 11.77 -21.16
N ARG A 271 14.07 11.46 -20.74
CA ARG A 271 14.83 10.34 -21.27
C ARG A 271 15.84 9.80 -20.25
N GLY A 272 16.04 8.49 -20.29
CA GLY A 272 17.11 7.82 -19.58
C GLY A 272 18.45 7.99 -20.30
N PRO A 273 19.58 7.99 -19.57
CA PRO A 273 20.91 8.08 -20.16
C PRO A 273 21.36 6.78 -20.84
N LYS A 274 20.64 5.67 -20.64
CA LYS A 274 20.98 4.34 -21.15
C LYS A 274 19.75 3.71 -21.82
N GLN A 275 20.01 2.91 -22.86
CA GLN A 275 19.00 1.98 -23.36
C GLN A 275 19.01 0.74 -22.47
N LEU A 276 17.91 0.51 -21.76
CA LEU A 276 17.79 -0.51 -20.73
C LEU A 276 16.69 -1.50 -21.12
N ASN A 277 16.84 -2.76 -20.72
CA ASN A 277 15.69 -3.65 -20.63
C ASN A 277 15.05 -3.44 -19.25
N PRO A 278 13.83 -2.86 -19.15
CA PRO A 278 13.22 -2.53 -17.88
C PRO A 278 12.64 -3.75 -17.14
N VAL A 279 12.64 -4.94 -17.76
CA VAL A 279 12.03 -6.14 -17.18
C VAL A 279 13.09 -7.08 -16.61
N LEU A 280 12.99 -7.36 -15.31
CA LEU A 280 13.80 -8.35 -14.59
C LEU A 280 12.94 -9.56 -14.22
N PHE A 281 13.24 -10.72 -14.82
CA PHE A 281 12.48 -11.94 -14.61
C PHE A 281 13.20 -12.91 -13.67
N GLY A 282 12.54 -13.32 -12.58
CA GLY A 282 13.04 -14.31 -11.63
C GLY A 282 12.28 -15.64 -11.69
N LEU A 283 12.99 -16.74 -11.90
CA LEU A 283 12.43 -18.10 -11.90
C LEU A 283 13.01 -18.89 -10.73
N GLY A 284 12.16 -19.51 -9.92
CA GLY A 284 12.63 -20.34 -8.82
C GLY A 284 11.50 -21.12 -8.18
N ARG A 285 11.84 -22.21 -7.47
CA ARG A 285 10.83 -23.00 -6.75
C ARG A 285 10.12 -22.12 -5.70
N PRO A 286 8.90 -22.49 -5.27
CA PRO A 286 8.26 -21.84 -4.14
C PRO A 286 9.19 -21.79 -2.92
N GLY A 287 9.23 -20.65 -2.21
CA GLY A 287 10.05 -20.53 -1.00
C GLY A 287 11.53 -20.15 -1.19
N CYS A 288 12.01 -19.93 -2.41
CA CYS A 288 13.41 -19.51 -2.68
C CYS A 288 13.70 -18.00 -2.46
N GLY A 289 12.78 -17.24 -1.85
CA GLY A 289 12.99 -15.81 -1.54
C GLY A 289 12.78 -14.82 -2.69
N LYS A 290 12.10 -15.21 -3.79
CA LYS A 290 11.79 -14.32 -4.94
C LYS A 290 11.12 -13.01 -4.50
N THR A 291 10.00 -13.15 -3.79
CA THR A 291 9.19 -12.04 -3.26
C THR A 291 9.97 -11.15 -2.31
N ILE A 292 10.62 -11.73 -1.30
CA ILE A 292 11.39 -10.97 -0.30
C ILE A 292 12.53 -10.19 -0.99
N THR A 293 13.20 -10.79 -1.98
CA THR A 293 14.26 -10.11 -2.77
C THR A 293 13.72 -8.94 -3.57
N ALA A 294 12.58 -9.10 -4.25
CA ALA A 294 11.93 -8.01 -4.99
C ALA A 294 11.52 -6.85 -4.06
N HIS A 295 11.01 -7.18 -2.86
CA HIS A 295 10.68 -6.17 -1.85
C HIS A 295 11.91 -5.40 -1.37
N ALA A 296 13.02 -6.07 -1.11
CA ALA A 296 14.26 -5.42 -0.70
C ALA A 296 14.84 -4.51 -1.80
N ILE A 297 14.75 -4.91 -3.07
CA ILE A 297 15.12 -4.06 -4.21
C ILE A 297 14.21 -2.82 -4.26
N GLY A 298 12.92 -2.98 -4.02
CA GLY A 298 11.96 -1.87 -3.97
C GLY A 298 12.26 -0.87 -2.85
N ASN A 299 12.54 -1.36 -1.63
CA ASN A 299 12.89 -0.50 -0.51
C ASN A 299 14.19 0.25 -0.79
N TYR A 300 15.22 -0.45 -1.29
CA TYR A 300 16.46 0.18 -1.73
C TYR A 300 16.22 1.24 -2.79
N PHE A 301 15.36 0.99 -3.78
CA PHE A 301 15.06 1.95 -4.83
C PHE A 301 14.45 3.24 -4.27
N LEU A 302 13.46 3.11 -3.38
CA LEU A 302 12.83 4.26 -2.74
C LEU A 302 13.86 5.05 -1.91
N ASP A 303 14.63 4.37 -1.05
CA ASP A 303 15.67 4.99 -0.23
C ASP A 303 16.73 5.68 -1.11
N PHE A 304 17.14 5.02 -2.20
CA PHE A 304 18.17 5.52 -3.12
C PHE A 304 17.72 6.81 -3.83
N CYS A 305 16.45 6.87 -4.22
CA CYS A 305 15.82 8.03 -4.85
C CYS A 305 15.58 9.16 -3.82
N GLU A 306 15.11 8.84 -2.63
CA GLU A 306 14.87 9.82 -1.56
C GLU A 306 16.15 10.57 -1.18
N GLN A 307 17.26 9.86 -1.00
CA GLN A 307 18.58 10.45 -0.71
C GLN A 307 19.08 11.42 -1.79
N ARG A 308 18.48 11.40 -2.98
CA ARG A 308 18.87 12.19 -4.16
C ARG A 308 17.78 13.15 -4.63
N ASP A 309 16.72 13.30 -3.84
CA ASP A 309 15.55 14.13 -4.16
C ASP A 309 14.95 13.79 -5.54
N VAL A 310 14.92 12.49 -5.87
CA VAL A 310 14.29 11.97 -7.09
C VAL A 310 12.88 11.51 -6.74
N PRO A 311 11.81 12.09 -7.32
CA PRO A 311 10.44 11.62 -7.13
C PRO A 311 10.31 10.17 -7.59
N ALA A 312 9.98 9.26 -6.67
CA ALA A 312 9.91 7.84 -6.92
C ALA A 312 8.64 7.20 -6.34
N ARG A 313 8.19 6.14 -6.99
CA ARG A 313 7.10 5.26 -6.51
C ARG A 313 7.48 3.81 -6.74
N PHE A 314 7.01 2.93 -5.87
CA PHE A 314 7.08 1.50 -6.09
C PHE A 314 5.67 0.89 -6.02
N LYS A 315 5.26 0.12 -7.03
CA LYS A 315 3.93 -0.50 -7.12
C LYS A 315 4.04 -2.01 -7.08
N VAL A 316 3.27 -2.67 -6.22
CA VAL A 316 3.09 -4.12 -6.28
C VAL A 316 1.78 -4.44 -6.99
N ILE A 317 1.82 -5.25 -8.04
CA ILE A 317 0.64 -5.65 -8.81
C ILE A 317 0.19 -7.03 -8.35
N ARG A 318 -0.90 -7.08 -7.58
CA ARG A 318 -1.51 -8.32 -7.10
C ARG A 318 -2.56 -8.77 -8.09
N ARG A 319 -2.87 -10.08 -8.09
CA ARG A 319 -3.95 -10.62 -8.92
C ARG A 319 -5.29 -9.92 -8.69
N THR A 320 -5.59 -9.54 -7.45
CA THR A 320 -6.80 -8.81 -7.06
C THR A 320 -6.92 -7.43 -7.69
N ASP A 321 -5.81 -6.83 -8.11
CA ASP A 321 -5.78 -5.46 -8.62
C ASP A 321 -6.25 -5.39 -10.06
N TRP A 322 -6.16 -6.52 -10.79
CA TRP A 322 -6.46 -6.56 -12.22
C TRP A 322 -7.43 -7.66 -12.63
N ALA A 323 -7.46 -8.81 -11.95
CA ALA A 323 -8.33 -9.91 -12.35
C ALA A 323 -9.80 -9.58 -12.07
N SER A 324 -10.64 -9.72 -13.09
CA SER A 324 -12.09 -9.49 -13.01
C SER A 324 -12.86 -10.71 -13.49
N SER A 325 -14.05 -10.93 -12.94
CA SER A 325 -14.99 -11.93 -13.45
C SER A 325 -15.72 -11.49 -14.73
N TYR A 326 -15.58 -10.21 -15.11
CA TYR A 326 -16.20 -9.64 -16.30
C TYR A 326 -15.27 -9.76 -17.51
N GLN A 327 -15.82 -10.23 -18.65
CA GLN A 327 -15.06 -10.43 -19.88
C GLN A 327 -14.32 -9.16 -20.30
N ASN A 328 -13.03 -9.30 -20.67
CA ASN A 328 -12.14 -8.25 -21.14
C ASN A 328 -11.83 -7.10 -20.15
N ALA A 329 -12.38 -7.12 -18.93
CA ALA A 329 -12.06 -6.12 -17.93
C ALA A 329 -10.63 -6.29 -17.39
N SER A 330 -10.14 -7.53 -17.31
CA SER A 330 -8.82 -7.86 -16.76
C SER A 330 -7.66 -7.18 -17.52
N ALA A 331 -7.65 -7.30 -18.84
CA ALA A 331 -6.63 -6.67 -19.70
C ALA A 331 -6.72 -5.14 -19.68
N ALA A 332 -7.93 -4.57 -19.69
CA ALA A 332 -8.13 -3.12 -19.65
C ALA A 332 -7.61 -2.51 -18.34
N THR A 333 -7.86 -3.17 -17.21
CA THR A 333 -7.35 -2.76 -15.91
C THR A 333 -5.82 -2.82 -15.86
N LEU A 334 -5.19 -3.87 -16.40
CA LEU A 334 -3.72 -3.93 -16.51
C LEU A 334 -3.16 -2.74 -17.30
N VAL A 335 -3.76 -2.44 -18.45
CA VAL A 335 -3.35 -1.30 -19.27
C VAL A 335 -3.50 0.02 -18.51
N LYS A 336 -4.60 0.19 -17.78
CA LYS A 336 -4.86 1.36 -16.95
C LYS A 336 -3.79 1.55 -15.88
N ILE A 337 -3.48 0.49 -15.12
CA ILE A 337 -2.44 0.51 -14.07
C ILE A 337 -1.11 0.99 -14.66
N PHE A 338 -0.66 0.39 -15.76
CA PHE A 338 0.65 0.73 -16.34
C PHE A 338 0.67 2.13 -16.97
N LYS A 339 -0.42 2.58 -17.61
CA LYS A 339 -0.47 3.91 -18.23
C LYS A 339 -0.65 5.03 -17.21
N GLU A 340 -1.54 4.88 -16.25
CA GLU A 340 -1.91 5.94 -15.31
C GLU A 340 -1.05 5.93 -14.04
N GLU A 341 -0.82 4.76 -13.43
CA GLU A 341 -0.15 4.67 -12.13
C GLU A 341 1.36 4.49 -12.24
N VAL A 342 1.83 3.75 -13.25
CA VAL A 342 3.27 3.49 -13.47
C VAL A 342 3.88 4.58 -14.34
N TYR A 343 3.47 4.67 -15.60
CA TYR A 343 4.06 5.64 -16.54
C TYR A 343 3.50 7.06 -16.36
N GLY A 344 2.25 7.20 -15.91
CA GLY A 344 1.61 8.50 -15.66
C GLY A 344 2.11 9.23 -14.41
N PHE A 345 2.85 8.55 -13.54
CA PHE A 345 3.47 9.17 -12.36
C PHE A 345 4.50 10.24 -12.75
N GLU A 346 4.48 11.39 -12.08
CA GLU A 346 5.43 12.49 -12.27
C GLU A 346 6.77 12.23 -11.56
N GLY A 347 7.39 11.11 -11.90
CA GLY A 347 8.64 10.62 -11.31
C GLY A 347 9.06 9.30 -11.95
N VAL A 348 10.00 8.61 -11.31
CA VAL A 348 10.43 7.26 -11.71
C VAL A 348 9.63 6.20 -10.97
N CYS A 349 9.42 5.04 -11.60
CA CYS A 349 8.56 4.00 -11.02
C CYS A 349 9.22 2.62 -11.04
N GLY A 350 9.24 1.95 -9.88
CA GLY A 350 9.52 0.52 -9.77
C GLY A 350 8.22 -0.27 -9.68
N VAL A 351 8.18 -1.43 -10.31
CA VAL A 351 7.01 -2.33 -10.29
C VAL A 351 7.45 -3.72 -9.84
N TYR A 352 6.66 -4.37 -8.99
CA TYR A 352 6.80 -5.79 -8.71
C TYR A 352 5.49 -6.52 -9.06
N TRP A 353 5.59 -7.55 -9.89
CA TRP A 353 4.48 -8.39 -10.28
C TRP A 353 4.77 -9.86 -9.88
N PRO A 354 4.29 -10.31 -8.70
CA PRO A 354 4.42 -11.70 -8.25
C PRO A 354 3.59 -12.67 -9.10
N ASP A 355 4.06 -13.91 -9.21
CA ASP A 355 3.34 -15.05 -9.79
C ASP A 355 2.71 -14.70 -11.16
N ILE A 356 3.53 -14.14 -12.06
CA ILE A 356 3.08 -13.68 -13.37
C ILE A 356 2.59 -14.83 -14.27
N ASP A 357 2.97 -16.07 -13.96
CA ASP A 357 2.43 -17.29 -14.56
C ASP A 357 0.91 -17.39 -14.43
N THR A 358 0.31 -16.77 -13.41
CA THR A 358 -1.15 -16.66 -13.28
C THR A 358 -1.81 -15.80 -14.36
N ALA A 359 -1.07 -14.85 -14.94
CA ALA A 359 -1.55 -14.03 -16.07
C ALA A 359 -1.41 -14.75 -17.41
N PHE A 360 -0.55 -15.78 -17.49
CA PHE A 360 -0.20 -16.46 -18.73
C PHE A 360 -1.04 -17.73 -19.03
N ALA A 361 -1.96 -18.09 -18.14
CA ALA A 361 -2.69 -19.36 -18.14
C ALA A 361 -1.77 -20.59 -17.99
N SER A 362 -2.18 -21.57 -17.17
CA SER A 362 -1.43 -22.80 -16.96
C SER A 362 -2.28 -24.02 -17.32
N ARG A 363 -1.79 -24.76 -18.33
CA ARG A 363 -1.78 -26.23 -18.48
C ARG A 363 -3.13 -26.96 -18.58
N GLY A 364 -3.40 -27.52 -19.77
CA GLY A 364 -4.17 -28.76 -19.90
C GLY A 364 -5.19 -28.88 -21.04
N SER A 365 -5.55 -27.80 -21.72
CA SER A 365 -6.52 -27.87 -22.84
C SER A 365 -6.06 -26.95 -23.96
N GLY A 366 -5.93 -27.49 -25.16
CA GLY A 366 -5.29 -26.87 -26.34
C GLY A 366 -5.97 -25.63 -26.93
N ASP A 367 -6.83 -24.92 -26.20
CA ASP A 367 -7.34 -23.62 -26.64
C ASP A 367 -7.41 -22.64 -25.46
N LEU A 368 -6.59 -21.59 -25.52
CA LEU A 368 -6.63 -20.46 -24.58
C LEU A 368 -7.97 -19.75 -24.73
N ARG A 369 -8.61 -19.42 -23.61
CA ARG A 369 -9.85 -18.62 -23.63
C ARG A 369 -9.56 -17.23 -24.22
N SER A 370 -10.56 -16.62 -24.85
CA SER A 370 -10.41 -15.27 -25.44
C SER A 370 -9.92 -14.22 -24.43
N GLU A 371 -10.31 -14.34 -23.17
CA GLU A 371 -9.84 -13.47 -22.08
C GLU A 371 -8.34 -13.65 -21.78
N GLU A 372 -7.86 -14.89 -21.75
CA GLU A 372 -6.45 -15.22 -21.49
C GLU A 372 -5.56 -14.71 -22.63
N LYS A 373 -6.02 -14.85 -23.88
CA LYS A 373 -5.37 -14.27 -25.07
C LYS A 373 -5.23 -12.74 -24.95
N ASN A 374 -6.25 -12.06 -24.42
CA ASN A 374 -6.24 -10.60 -24.24
C ASN A 374 -5.31 -10.16 -23.11
N ASN A 375 -5.29 -10.87 -21.99
CA ASN A 375 -4.37 -10.59 -20.88
C ASN A 375 -2.91 -10.79 -21.32
N LEU A 376 -2.63 -11.89 -22.02
CA LEU A 376 -1.33 -12.18 -22.60
C LEU A 376 -0.89 -11.09 -23.59
N GLY A 377 -1.80 -10.62 -24.45
CA GLY A 377 -1.56 -9.52 -25.37
C GLY A 377 -1.18 -8.22 -24.65
N ALA A 378 -1.86 -7.88 -23.55
CA ALA A 378 -1.54 -6.70 -22.75
C ALA A 378 -0.15 -6.80 -22.08
N VAL A 379 0.20 -7.98 -21.53
CA VAL A 379 1.50 -8.23 -20.92
C VAL A 379 2.63 -8.14 -21.95
N PHE A 380 2.48 -8.74 -23.13
CA PHE A 380 3.45 -8.58 -24.21
C PHE A 380 3.56 -7.15 -24.69
N GLY A 381 2.46 -6.40 -24.72
CA GLY A 381 2.51 -4.99 -25.06
C GLY A 381 3.39 -4.19 -24.09
N ILE A 382 3.36 -4.53 -22.80
CA ILE A 382 4.25 -3.95 -21.78
C ILE A 382 5.70 -4.40 -22.00
N PHE A 383 5.94 -5.70 -22.22
CA PHE A 383 7.28 -6.25 -22.40
C PHE A 383 7.96 -5.78 -23.67
N ASP A 384 7.23 -5.61 -24.77
CA ASP A 384 7.78 -5.16 -26.06
C ASP A 384 7.92 -3.63 -26.11
N GLY A 385 7.21 -2.91 -25.21
CA GLY A 385 7.22 -1.45 -25.13
C GLY A 385 6.21 -0.78 -26.07
N THR A 386 5.24 -1.53 -26.60
CA THR A 386 4.16 -0.99 -27.43
C THR A 386 3.07 -0.34 -26.57
N LEU A 387 2.90 -0.77 -25.32
CA LEU A 387 1.94 -0.20 -24.38
C LEU A 387 2.49 1.03 -23.65
N ILE A 388 3.72 0.93 -23.16
CA ILE A 388 4.46 1.99 -22.46
C ILE A 388 5.92 2.01 -22.94
N PRO A 389 6.52 3.19 -23.14
CA PRO A 389 7.85 3.28 -23.73
C PRO A 389 8.95 2.78 -22.77
N LYS A 390 10.02 2.22 -23.33
CA LYS A 390 11.22 1.77 -22.60
C LYS A 390 12.28 2.88 -22.55
N ASP A 391 11.87 4.05 -22.08
CA ASP A 391 12.71 5.26 -22.04
C ASP A 391 13.59 5.35 -20.78
N GLY A 392 13.51 4.36 -19.89
CA GLY A 392 14.23 4.33 -18.62
C GLY A 392 13.49 4.97 -17.45
N LYS A 393 12.23 5.39 -17.63
CA LYS A 393 11.41 5.98 -16.54
C LYS A 393 10.93 4.94 -15.51
N TRP A 394 10.88 3.67 -15.91
CA TRP A 394 10.35 2.60 -15.08
C TRP A 394 11.15 1.31 -15.21
N PHE A 395 11.04 0.46 -14.19
CA PHE A 395 11.43 -0.94 -14.26
C PHE A 395 10.38 -1.83 -13.60
N MET A 396 10.41 -3.11 -13.95
CA MET A 396 9.52 -4.12 -13.41
C MET A 396 10.31 -5.38 -13.06
N ILE A 397 10.04 -5.87 -11.86
CA ILE A 397 10.45 -7.18 -11.40
C ILE A 397 9.24 -8.10 -11.52
N CYS A 398 9.38 -9.24 -12.18
CA CYS A 398 8.35 -10.26 -12.22
C CYS A 398 8.94 -11.62 -11.85
N ASP A 399 8.12 -12.46 -11.22
CA ASP A 399 8.54 -13.81 -10.86
C ASP A 399 7.51 -14.87 -11.23
N ALA A 400 8.01 -16.09 -11.42
CA ALA A 400 7.20 -17.28 -11.67
C ALA A 400 7.82 -18.50 -10.98
N ASN A 401 6.99 -19.50 -10.68
CA ASN A 401 7.47 -20.74 -10.07
C ASN A 401 7.99 -21.72 -11.14
N TYR A 402 7.30 -21.80 -12.27
CA TYR A 402 7.68 -22.64 -13.40
C TYR A 402 7.40 -21.91 -14.72
N MET A 403 8.27 -22.05 -15.71
CA MET A 403 7.95 -21.65 -17.08
C MET A 403 7.45 -22.87 -17.85
N GLN A 404 6.14 -22.95 -18.06
CA GLN A 404 5.55 -23.80 -19.09
C GLN A 404 4.93 -22.91 -20.17
N MET A 405 5.79 -22.48 -21.10
CA MET A 405 5.40 -21.63 -22.21
C MET A 405 6.06 -22.16 -23.48
N ASP A 406 5.45 -21.88 -24.62
CA ASP A 406 6.05 -22.14 -25.92
C ASP A 406 7.31 -21.26 -26.12
N GLU A 407 8.19 -21.70 -27.02
CA GLU A 407 9.48 -21.07 -27.27
C GLU A 407 9.34 -19.59 -27.71
N ALA A 408 8.27 -19.27 -28.44
CA ALA A 408 7.98 -17.92 -28.89
C ALA A 408 7.65 -16.97 -27.73
N THR A 409 6.88 -17.44 -26.74
CA THR A 409 6.60 -16.65 -25.55
C THR A 409 7.84 -16.46 -24.69
N ARG A 410 8.62 -17.53 -24.47
CA ARG A 410 9.86 -17.45 -23.67
C ARG A 410 10.84 -16.42 -24.22
N SER A 411 10.95 -16.31 -25.54
CA SER A 411 11.81 -15.33 -26.23
C SER A 411 11.39 -13.87 -25.99
N ARG A 412 10.10 -13.59 -25.79
CA ARG A 412 9.56 -12.24 -25.57
C ARG A 412 9.67 -11.74 -24.13
N ILE A 413 9.67 -12.66 -23.15
CA ILE A 413 9.61 -12.32 -21.72
C ILE A 413 10.97 -11.86 -21.17
N ALA A 414 12.07 -12.51 -21.57
CA ALA A 414 13.42 -12.09 -21.21
C ALA A 414 14.47 -12.82 -22.04
N GLN A 415 15.54 -12.14 -22.43
CA GLN A 415 16.69 -12.76 -23.11
C GLN A 415 17.42 -13.80 -22.26
N ASN A 416 17.23 -13.82 -20.93
CA ASN A 416 17.55 -14.94 -20.02
C ASN A 416 16.91 -14.69 -18.63
N PRO A 417 15.98 -15.52 -18.14
CA PRO A 417 15.45 -15.40 -16.77
C PRO A 417 16.53 -15.74 -15.73
N PHE A 418 16.54 -15.00 -14.62
CA PHE A 418 17.43 -15.30 -13.50
C PHE A 418 16.90 -16.50 -12.72
N THR A 419 17.79 -17.45 -12.38
CA THR A 419 17.42 -18.57 -11.51
C THR A 419 17.58 -18.16 -10.05
N VAL A 420 16.47 -18.03 -9.33
CA VAL A 420 16.40 -17.69 -7.91
C VAL A 420 16.37 -19.00 -7.11
N ARG A 421 17.52 -19.35 -6.51
CA ARG A 421 17.69 -20.61 -5.77
C ARG A 421 17.41 -20.48 -4.28
N GLY A 422 17.56 -19.28 -3.71
CA GLY A 422 17.58 -19.06 -2.27
C GLY A 422 18.93 -19.46 -1.66
N PRO A 423 18.95 -19.97 -0.41
CA PRO A 423 20.19 -20.43 0.21
C PRO A 423 20.74 -21.67 -0.51
N THR A 424 22.05 -21.70 -0.77
CA THR A 424 22.69 -22.85 -1.45
C THR A 424 23.94 -23.35 -0.74
N THR A 425 24.58 -22.52 0.08
CA THR A 425 25.78 -22.87 0.84
C THR A 425 25.47 -23.06 2.32
N GLU A 426 26.35 -23.75 3.05
CA GLU A 426 26.24 -23.89 4.51
C GLU A 426 26.13 -22.54 5.20
N GLY A 427 26.94 -21.57 4.75
CA GLY A 427 26.91 -20.19 5.25
C GLY A 427 25.58 -19.50 5.03
N ASP A 428 24.94 -19.70 3.87
CA ASP A 428 23.61 -19.14 3.60
C ASP A 428 22.56 -19.73 4.55
N TYR A 429 22.55 -21.05 4.72
CA TYR A 429 21.58 -21.71 5.58
C TYR A 429 21.74 -21.31 7.06
N VAL A 430 22.98 -21.24 7.55
CA VAL A 430 23.26 -20.75 8.90
C VAL A 430 22.80 -19.30 9.03
N HIS A 431 23.15 -18.44 8.08
CA HIS A 431 22.74 -17.04 8.13
C HIS A 431 21.21 -16.89 8.13
N LEU A 432 20.51 -17.62 7.26
CA LEU A 432 19.05 -17.61 7.19
C LEU A 432 18.40 -18.09 8.50
N LEU A 433 18.78 -19.27 9.00
CA LEU A 433 18.15 -19.84 10.18
C LEU A 433 18.54 -19.08 11.45
N ARG A 434 19.83 -18.86 11.68
CA ARG A 434 20.37 -18.32 12.93
C ARG A 434 20.22 -16.81 13.06
N ASP A 435 20.55 -16.07 11.99
CA ASP A 435 20.69 -14.61 12.07
C ASP A 435 19.40 -13.91 11.65
N VAL A 436 18.73 -14.41 10.61
CA VAL A 436 17.50 -13.81 10.08
C VAL A 436 16.26 -14.33 10.81
N LEU A 437 16.06 -15.66 10.87
CA LEU A 437 14.80 -16.24 11.36
C LEU A 437 14.74 -16.42 12.88
N LEU A 438 15.87 -16.71 13.53
CA LEU A 438 15.98 -16.92 14.99
C LEU A 438 16.77 -15.81 15.69
N GLY A 439 17.06 -14.69 15.01
CA GLY A 439 17.91 -13.62 15.53
C GLY A 439 17.44 -13.07 16.89
N ASP A 440 16.13 -12.93 17.09
CA ASP A 440 15.52 -12.49 18.34
C ASP A 440 15.54 -13.55 19.46
N LEU A 441 15.71 -14.82 19.10
CA LEU A 441 15.77 -15.96 20.00
C LEU A 441 17.19 -16.46 20.27
N ARG A 442 18.23 -15.79 19.73
CA ARG A 442 19.66 -16.05 19.98
C ARG A 442 20.02 -16.30 21.46
N PRO A 443 19.42 -15.62 22.46
CA PRO A 443 19.71 -15.91 23.88
C PRO A 443 19.24 -17.28 24.37
N PHE A 444 18.31 -17.92 23.65
CA PHE A 444 17.66 -19.17 24.04
C PHE A 444 18.01 -20.36 23.15
N VAL A 445 18.52 -20.10 21.94
CA VAL A 445 18.87 -21.14 20.95
C VAL A 445 20.38 -21.20 20.75
N ALA A 446 20.96 -22.39 20.97
CA ALA A 446 22.38 -22.70 20.82
C ALA A 446 23.31 -21.66 21.49
N HIS A 447 22.90 -21.18 22.66
CA HIS A 447 23.61 -20.11 23.35
C HIS A 447 24.99 -20.58 23.81
N GLY A 448 26.05 -19.97 23.26
CA GLY A 448 27.44 -20.34 23.54
C GLY A 448 27.96 -21.52 22.72
N GLU A 449 27.19 -22.03 21.76
CA GLU A 449 27.53 -23.19 20.91
C GLU A 449 27.80 -22.78 19.45
N ASP A 450 28.49 -21.65 19.23
CA ASP A 450 28.68 -21.09 17.88
C ASP A 450 29.36 -22.07 16.90
N ALA A 451 30.25 -22.93 17.39
CA ALA A 451 30.94 -23.94 16.59
C ALA A 451 29.99 -25.01 16.00
N GLY A 452 28.88 -25.31 16.69
CA GLY A 452 27.94 -26.36 16.27
C GLY A 452 27.06 -25.96 15.07
N TRP A 453 27.00 -24.67 14.73
CA TRP A 453 26.23 -24.19 13.57
C TRP A 453 26.78 -24.66 12.23
N ALA A 454 28.08 -24.98 12.14
CA ALA A 454 28.65 -25.57 10.92
C ALA A 454 27.96 -26.90 10.57
N GLU A 455 27.70 -27.74 11.58
CA GLU A 455 26.99 -29.01 11.38
C GLU A 455 25.52 -28.81 10.98
N VAL A 456 24.86 -27.80 11.58
CA VAL A 456 23.49 -27.40 11.19
C VAL A 456 23.45 -26.97 9.71
N GLY A 457 24.43 -26.17 9.28
CA GLY A 457 24.58 -25.76 7.88
C GLY A 457 24.74 -26.96 6.94
N ALA A 458 25.60 -27.92 7.29
CA ALA A 458 25.80 -29.14 6.51
C ALA A 458 24.52 -30.00 6.42
N ASP A 459 23.78 -30.14 7.52
CA ASP A 459 22.51 -30.88 7.54
C ASP A 459 21.45 -30.22 6.64
N LEU A 460 21.36 -28.88 6.65
CA LEU A 460 20.43 -28.12 5.81
C LEU A 460 20.80 -28.18 4.33
N VAL A 461 22.09 -28.09 3.99
CA VAL A 461 22.58 -28.28 2.61
C VAL A 461 22.25 -29.69 2.13
N LYS A 462 22.51 -30.71 2.95
CA LYS A 462 22.20 -32.11 2.61
C LYS A 462 20.70 -32.34 2.41
N ALA A 463 19.86 -31.59 3.11
CA ALA A 463 18.41 -31.67 3.00
C ALA A 463 17.83 -30.88 1.81
N ASP A 464 18.61 -29.99 1.17
CA ASP A 464 18.18 -29.11 0.06
C ASP A 464 16.86 -28.38 0.34
N LEU A 465 16.72 -27.85 1.57
CA LEU A 465 15.48 -27.21 2.02
C LEU A 465 15.26 -25.85 1.38
N SER A 466 14.03 -25.59 0.93
CA SER A 466 13.64 -24.23 0.53
C SER A 466 13.72 -23.26 1.72
N GLY A 467 13.88 -21.96 1.46
CA GLY A 467 13.86 -20.94 2.51
C GLY A 467 12.55 -20.96 3.33
N ARG A 468 11.40 -21.26 2.70
CA ARG A 468 10.12 -21.46 3.40
C ARG A 468 10.15 -22.69 4.32
N SER A 469 10.81 -23.76 3.90
CA SER A 469 10.97 -24.96 4.74
C SER A 469 11.84 -24.67 5.96
N VAL A 470 12.90 -23.87 5.79
CA VAL A 470 13.74 -23.39 6.90
C VAL A 470 12.95 -22.46 7.83
N GLU A 471 12.09 -21.61 7.30
CA GLU A 471 11.15 -20.78 8.09
C GLU A 471 10.19 -21.64 8.93
N SER A 472 9.66 -22.74 8.37
CA SER A 472 8.84 -23.68 9.14
C SER A 472 9.62 -24.32 10.29
N VAL A 473 10.86 -24.77 10.05
CA VAL A 473 11.76 -25.28 11.10
C VAL A 473 11.99 -24.23 12.19
N ALA A 474 12.28 -22.98 11.80
CA ALA A 474 12.47 -21.89 12.74
C ALA A 474 11.22 -21.60 13.58
N ASN A 475 10.04 -21.68 12.98
CA ASN A 475 8.76 -21.49 13.68
C ASN A 475 8.48 -22.60 14.70
N ASN A 476 8.86 -23.85 14.41
CA ASN A 476 8.75 -24.94 15.37
C ASN A 476 9.69 -24.73 16.57
N ILE A 477 10.95 -24.33 16.32
CA ILE A 477 11.91 -23.97 17.38
C ILE A 477 11.35 -22.81 18.22
N ARG A 478 10.81 -21.77 17.58
CA ARG A 478 10.19 -20.61 18.24
C ARG A 478 9.02 -21.03 19.11
N ALA A 479 8.12 -21.86 18.61
CA ALA A 479 6.99 -22.38 19.35
C ALA A 479 7.45 -23.15 20.60
N TYR A 480 8.49 -23.99 20.47
CA TYR A 480 9.07 -24.70 21.60
C TYR A 480 9.69 -23.76 22.65
N VAL A 481 10.47 -22.76 22.21
CA VAL A 481 11.08 -21.75 23.10
C VAL A 481 10.00 -20.96 23.85
N GLN A 482 8.86 -20.70 23.20
CA GLN A 482 7.73 -19.94 23.75
C GLN A 482 6.65 -20.82 24.40
N ASP A 483 6.90 -22.12 24.55
CA ASP A 483 5.96 -23.06 25.17
C ASP A 483 6.03 -22.96 26.71
N PHE A 484 5.35 -21.96 27.26
CA PHE A 484 5.21 -21.75 28.70
C PHE A 484 3.85 -21.13 29.03
N GLU A 485 3.37 -21.38 30.25
CA GLU A 485 2.15 -20.75 30.76
C GLU A 485 2.46 -19.34 31.31
N TYR A 486 1.60 -18.38 30.98
CA TYR A 486 1.75 -17.00 31.46
C TYR A 486 1.29 -16.88 32.92
N PRO A 487 2.15 -16.43 33.86
CA PRO A 487 1.73 -16.18 35.23
C PRO A 487 0.82 -14.95 35.30
N ASP A 488 -0.08 -14.88 36.29
CA ASP A 488 -1.00 -13.75 36.50
C ASP A 488 -0.27 -12.38 36.56
N GLU A 489 0.96 -12.35 37.09
CA GLU A 489 1.81 -11.15 37.13
C GLU A 489 2.04 -10.56 35.73
N TYR A 490 2.14 -11.38 34.69
CA TYR A 490 2.40 -10.95 33.31
C TYR A 490 1.32 -9.96 32.82
N PHE A 491 0.05 -10.24 33.12
CA PHE A 491 -1.07 -9.41 32.66
C PHE A 491 -1.16 -8.07 33.39
N ARG A 492 -0.59 -7.99 34.61
CA ARG A 492 -0.57 -6.77 35.44
C ARG A 492 0.74 -5.98 35.32
N ALA A 493 1.79 -6.60 34.79
CA ALA A 493 3.11 -6.03 34.62
C ALA A 493 3.18 -4.98 33.51
N ASP A 494 4.14 -4.05 33.63
CA ASP A 494 4.53 -3.13 32.57
C ASP A 494 5.33 -3.83 31.44
N TYR A 495 5.66 -3.09 30.39
CA TYR A 495 6.31 -3.64 29.21
C TYR A 495 7.68 -4.27 29.53
N ASP A 496 8.51 -3.60 30.31
CA ASP A 496 9.86 -4.08 30.64
C ASP A 496 9.80 -5.33 31.52
N ARG A 497 8.89 -5.36 32.49
CA ARG A 497 8.68 -6.53 33.35
C ARG A 497 8.14 -7.72 32.56
N ARG A 498 7.22 -7.50 31.61
CA ARG A 498 6.76 -8.57 30.69
C ARG A 498 7.91 -9.17 29.89
N LYS A 499 8.82 -8.34 29.38
CA LYS A 499 10.00 -8.80 28.63
C LYS A 499 10.93 -9.66 29.51
N GLN A 500 11.13 -9.27 30.76
CA GLN A 500 11.89 -10.07 31.73
C GLN A 500 11.23 -11.42 32.01
N LEU A 501 9.90 -11.43 32.23
CA LEU A 501 9.14 -12.65 32.47
C LEU A 501 9.23 -13.62 31.28
N ILE A 502 9.07 -13.13 30.05
CA ILE A 502 9.26 -13.94 28.84
C ILE A 502 10.66 -14.55 28.83
N HIS A 503 11.71 -13.74 29.07
CA HIS A 503 13.07 -14.24 29.07
C HIS A 503 13.35 -15.29 30.17
N GLN A 504 12.67 -15.21 31.31
CA GLN A 504 12.81 -16.19 32.40
C GLN A 504 12.07 -17.50 32.11
N LEU A 505 10.91 -17.41 31.45
CA LEU A 505 10.03 -18.56 31.19
C LEU A 505 10.37 -19.27 29.88
N SER A 506 11.07 -18.61 28.96
CA SER A 506 11.48 -19.20 27.69
C SER A 506 12.32 -20.46 27.87
N ARG A 507 11.95 -21.52 27.15
CA ARG A 507 12.72 -22.77 27.09
C ARG A 507 13.98 -22.56 26.26
N ARG A 508 15.01 -23.37 26.54
CA ARG A 508 16.29 -23.33 25.83
C ARG A 508 16.40 -24.52 24.89
N VAL A 509 17.01 -24.29 23.73
CA VAL A 509 17.29 -25.31 22.71
C VAL A 509 18.79 -25.30 22.45
N ASP A 510 19.45 -26.45 22.57
CA ASP A 510 20.86 -26.63 22.23
C ASP A 510 21.04 -26.96 20.73
N ILE A 511 22.28 -27.05 20.24
CA ILE A 511 22.52 -27.42 18.83
C ILE A 511 21.92 -28.78 18.49
N ALA A 512 21.98 -29.74 19.40
CA ALA A 512 21.39 -31.06 19.20
C ALA A 512 19.87 -31.00 19.00
N GLY A 513 19.18 -30.12 19.74
CA GLY A 513 17.75 -29.84 19.58
C GLY A 513 17.43 -29.20 18.24
N VAL A 514 18.22 -28.23 17.78
CA VAL A 514 18.05 -27.61 16.45
C VAL A 514 18.17 -28.66 15.34
N ARG A 515 19.20 -29.52 15.41
CA ARG A 515 19.43 -30.60 14.43
C ARG A 515 18.32 -31.64 14.44
N ARG A 516 17.78 -31.96 15.63
CA ARG A 516 16.64 -32.87 15.77
C ARG A 516 15.40 -32.32 15.07
N GLU A 517 15.10 -31.04 15.28
CA GLU A 517 13.96 -30.39 14.62
C GLU A 517 14.09 -30.40 13.09
N ILE A 518 15.30 -30.15 12.56
CA ILE A 518 15.57 -30.27 11.13
C ILE A 518 15.32 -31.71 10.65
N ALA A 519 15.85 -32.70 11.36
CA ALA A 519 15.70 -34.10 10.99
C ALA A 519 14.23 -34.56 11.02
N ASP A 520 13.46 -34.11 12.02
CA ASP A 520 12.04 -34.43 12.18
C ASP A 520 11.21 -33.76 11.09
N TYR A 521 11.50 -32.49 10.76
CA TYR A 521 10.88 -31.81 9.63
C TYR A 521 11.14 -32.51 8.29
N VAL A 522 12.41 -32.88 8.02
CA VAL A 522 12.79 -33.58 6.78
C VAL A 522 12.08 -34.93 6.68
N ARG A 523 12.00 -35.69 7.79
CA ARG A 523 11.29 -36.97 7.83
C ARG A 523 9.81 -36.79 7.51
N PHE A 524 9.15 -35.86 8.20
CA PHE A 524 7.73 -35.56 7.98
C PHE A 524 7.44 -35.15 6.54
N HIS A 525 8.27 -34.26 5.96
CA HIS A 525 8.09 -33.79 4.60
C HIS A 525 8.27 -34.92 3.58
N ARG A 526 9.25 -35.81 3.77
CA ARG A 526 9.44 -36.98 2.90
C ARG A 526 8.27 -37.96 2.98
N GLU A 527 7.79 -38.26 4.18
CA GLU A 527 6.63 -39.14 4.36
C GLU A 527 5.36 -38.54 3.70
N ALA A 528 5.19 -37.23 3.77
CA ALA A 528 4.10 -36.52 3.10
C ALA A 528 4.23 -36.57 1.57
N GLU A 529 5.42 -36.28 1.02
CA GLU A 529 5.68 -36.37 -0.43
C GLU A 529 5.46 -37.80 -0.97
N GLU A 530 5.92 -38.83 -0.25
CA GLU A 530 5.71 -40.22 -0.62
C GLU A 530 4.22 -40.60 -0.63
N ARG A 531 3.46 -40.13 0.37
CA ARG A 531 1.99 -40.32 0.42
C ARG A 531 1.30 -39.61 -0.74
N GLU A 532 1.62 -38.34 -1.02
CA GLU A 532 1.04 -37.60 -2.14
C GLU A 532 1.37 -38.23 -3.50
N ALA A 533 2.61 -38.70 -3.68
CA ALA A 533 3.04 -39.38 -4.89
C ALA A 533 2.26 -40.69 -5.10
N LYS A 534 2.07 -41.47 -4.03
CA LYS A 534 1.24 -42.67 -4.06
C LYS A 534 -0.22 -42.37 -4.41
N GLU A 535 -0.83 -41.38 -3.75
CA GLU A 535 -2.21 -40.95 -4.04
C GLU A 535 -2.38 -40.39 -5.46
N ARG A 536 -1.36 -39.70 -5.99
CA ARG A 536 -1.38 -39.23 -7.39
C ARG A 536 -1.31 -40.40 -8.36
N PHE A 537 -0.41 -41.35 -8.13
CA PHE A 537 -0.29 -42.55 -8.94
C PHE A 537 -1.59 -43.35 -8.95
N GLU A 538 -2.21 -43.56 -7.78
CA GLU A 538 -3.50 -44.26 -7.67
C GLU A 538 -4.60 -43.55 -8.48
N ARG A 539 -4.69 -42.21 -8.41
CA ARG A 539 -5.64 -41.43 -9.21
C ARG A 539 -5.38 -41.51 -10.72
N GLU A 540 -4.12 -41.48 -11.15
CA GLU A 540 -3.76 -41.62 -12.56
C GLU A 540 -4.11 -43.01 -13.10
N VAL A 541 -3.84 -44.07 -12.32
CA VAL A 541 -4.24 -45.44 -12.67
C VAL A 541 -5.76 -45.55 -12.77
N GLU A 542 -6.50 -44.99 -11.80
CA GLU A 542 -7.97 -45.00 -11.84
C GLU A 542 -8.52 -44.28 -13.08
N ALA A 543 -7.99 -43.09 -13.40
CA ALA A 543 -8.38 -42.34 -14.60
C ALA A 543 -8.08 -43.12 -15.89
N MET A 544 -6.92 -43.79 -15.96
CA MET A 544 -6.54 -44.61 -17.11
C MET A 544 -7.46 -45.82 -17.28
N VAL A 545 -7.81 -46.51 -16.18
CA VAL A 545 -8.75 -47.64 -16.19
C VAL A 545 -10.14 -47.19 -16.62
N GLN A 546 -10.62 -46.04 -16.12
CA GLN A 546 -11.90 -45.47 -16.54
C GLN A 546 -11.91 -45.13 -18.04
N GLN A 547 -10.84 -44.52 -18.56
CA GLN A 547 -10.72 -44.22 -20.00
C GLN A 547 -10.68 -45.49 -20.86
N LEU A 548 -9.95 -46.51 -20.45
CA LEU A 548 -9.88 -47.80 -21.16
C LEU A 548 -11.24 -48.52 -21.17
N ASN A 549 -11.96 -48.50 -20.05
CA ASN A 549 -13.30 -49.08 -19.95
C ASN A 549 -14.33 -48.31 -20.79
N ALA A 550 -14.28 -46.97 -20.78
CA ALA A 550 -15.11 -46.13 -21.63
C ALA A 550 -14.82 -46.37 -23.12
N GLY A 551 -13.55 -46.51 -23.50
CA GLY A 551 -13.13 -46.86 -24.85
C GLY A 551 -13.67 -48.22 -25.29
N ARG A 552 -13.52 -49.27 -24.46
CA ARG A 552 -14.07 -50.60 -24.73
C ARG A 552 -15.60 -50.58 -24.87
N ALA A 553 -16.30 -49.85 -24.01
CA ALA A 553 -17.75 -49.70 -24.09
C ALA A 553 -18.19 -48.97 -25.37
N ALA A 554 -17.45 -47.94 -25.79
CA ALA A 554 -17.69 -47.23 -27.04
C ALA A 554 -17.47 -48.14 -28.27
N THR A 555 -16.38 -48.91 -28.29
CA THR A 555 -16.10 -49.88 -29.36
C THR A 555 -17.16 -50.98 -29.42
N ALA A 556 -17.61 -51.49 -28.28
CA ALA A 556 -18.69 -52.48 -28.22
C ALA A 556 -20.03 -51.94 -28.74
N ARG A 557 -20.38 -50.69 -28.40
CA ARG A 557 -21.58 -50.01 -28.94
C ARG A 557 -21.47 -49.78 -30.44
N ALA A 558 -20.31 -49.37 -30.92
CA ALA A 558 -20.07 -49.18 -32.36
C ALA A 558 -20.17 -50.50 -33.13
N ALA A 559 -19.60 -51.59 -32.59
CA ALA A 559 -19.71 -52.92 -33.17
C ALA A 559 -21.16 -53.44 -33.18
N ALA A 560 -21.92 -53.20 -32.10
CA ALA A 560 -23.34 -53.56 -32.03
C ALA A 560 -24.21 -52.73 -33.00
N ALA A 561 -23.89 -51.44 -33.19
CA ALA A 561 -24.55 -50.60 -34.18
C ALA A 561 -24.27 -51.06 -35.61
N ALA A 562 -23.01 -51.37 -35.93
CA ALA A 562 -22.61 -51.91 -37.23
C ALA A 562 -23.23 -53.29 -37.50
N ALA A 563 -23.36 -54.15 -36.49
CA ALA A 563 -24.03 -55.43 -36.62
C ALA A 563 -25.54 -55.29 -36.89
N ARG A 564 -26.20 -54.25 -36.35
CA ARG A 564 -27.60 -53.93 -36.65
C ARG A 564 -27.78 -53.42 -38.09
N GLU A 565 -26.84 -52.64 -38.61
CA GLU A 565 -26.86 -52.20 -40.01
C GLU A 565 -26.67 -53.36 -41.02
N ILE A 566 -25.92 -54.40 -40.64
CA ILE A 566 -25.64 -55.55 -41.53
C ILE A 566 -26.81 -56.56 -41.56
N VAL A 567 -27.61 -56.65 -40.51
CA VAL A 567 -28.72 -57.63 -40.41
C VAL A 567 -30.03 -57.11 -41.00
N GLY A 568 -30.13 -55.83 -41.36
CA GLY A 568 -31.27 -55.29 -42.09
C GLY A 568 -32.58 -55.33 -41.29
N GLU A 569 -32.67 -54.49 -40.27
CA GLU A 569 -33.95 -53.95 -39.76
C GLU A 569 -33.99 -52.44 -39.93
#